data_AF-A0A9P9WGN5-F1
#
_entry.id   AF-A0A9P9WGN5-F1
#
_cell.length_a   1.000
_cell.length_b   1.000
_cell.length_c   1.000
_cell.angle_alpha   90.00
_cell.angle_beta   90.00
_cell.angle_gamma   90.00
#
_symmetry.space_group_name_H-M   'P 1'
#
loop_
_entity.id
_entity.type
_entity.pdbx_description
1 polymer ?
#
loop_
_entity_poly.entity_id
_entity_poly.type
_entity_poly.pdbx_seq_one_letter_code
_entity_poly.pdbx_strand_id
1 'polypeptide(L)'
;MASFAEVLKVEPVDSHSYRVGLLTEWSIGSVPHGGVVTSVLQAVAKHHFSTTLRSQNQPDCITLHVDFVQRTSVGPAIVKVKDIKLGRQTSTVQLTLTQDGRDEVIAVLTHANITAESGLSLPTAWRLSPSPEPADLKQLLAHGTDGTWTQWKSPRPDFRKASVNMDFFIPKQGRAERGVMDQWIKFKNGECFTNTCLGLLSDMFPQMVESYSEDEEAIQKAGIGKKELTMHWYPTLALNLDVKRLLPEEGAQWMFIRIQSKLIHNGRKDLEVIIMNEEQEVVALSHHVAMILSAARNLAKRGGGQNDKESASRL
;
A
#
# COMPACT_ATOMS: atom_id res chain seq x y z
N MET A 1 -9.57 0.68 18.84
CA MET A 1 -8.59 0.35 17.78
C MET A 1 -7.51 1.41 17.84
N ALA A 2 -6.24 1.04 17.67
CA ALA A 2 -5.16 2.01 17.59
C ALA A 2 -5.41 2.94 16.38
N SER A 3 -5.15 4.24 16.55
CA SER A 3 -5.21 5.18 15.43
C SER A 3 -4.15 4.86 14.40
N PHE A 4 -4.33 5.28 13.15
CA PHE A 4 -3.24 5.13 12.19
C PHE A 4 -2.04 6.02 12.56
N ALA A 5 -2.30 7.17 13.19
CA ALA A 5 -1.25 8.02 13.75
C ALA A 5 -0.36 7.30 14.78
N GLU A 6 -0.90 6.37 15.58
CA GLU A 6 -0.11 5.55 16.49
C GLU A 6 0.85 4.59 15.77
N VAL A 7 0.42 4.05 14.64
CA VAL A 7 1.25 3.18 13.79
C VAL A 7 2.43 3.94 13.18
N LEU A 8 2.23 5.23 12.88
CA LEU A 8 3.23 6.10 12.27
C LEU A 8 4.19 6.73 13.28
N LYS A 9 4.13 6.36 14.56
CA LYS A 9 5.08 6.87 15.56
C LYS A 9 6.50 6.41 15.24
N VAL A 10 7.41 7.38 15.20
CA VAL A 10 8.84 7.20 14.93
C VAL A 10 9.62 7.63 16.16
N GLU A 11 10.47 6.75 16.67
CA GLU A 11 11.36 7.03 17.80
C GLU A 11 12.81 7.11 17.29
N PRO A 12 13.47 8.28 17.33
CA PRO A 12 14.88 8.36 16.95
C PRO A 12 15.76 7.54 17.91
N VAL A 13 16.65 6.74 17.34
CA VAL A 13 17.71 6.03 18.07
C VAL A 13 19.00 6.85 18.00
N ASP A 14 19.32 7.35 16.81
CA ASP A 14 20.38 8.30 16.51
C ASP A 14 19.96 9.19 15.32
N SER A 15 20.90 9.89 14.68
CA SER A 15 20.60 10.80 13.57
C SER A 15 20.13 10.11 12.28
N HIS A 16 20.39 8.80 12.13
CA HIS A 16 20.14 8.02 10.92
C HIS A 16 19.48 6.67 11.19
N SER A 17 19.12 6.38 12.44
CA SER A 17 18.44 5.15 12.85
C SER A 17 17.21 5.47 13.67
N TYR A 18 16.12 4.78 13.35
CA TYR A 18 14.80 5.03 13.94
C TYR A 18 14.17 3.71 14.37
N ARG A 19 13.51 3.70 15.52
CA ARG A 19 12.69 2.59 16.00
C ARG A 19 11.22 2.86 15.63
N VAL A 20 10.57 1.81 15.15
CA VAL A 20 9.15 1.81 14.76
C VAL A 20 8.47 0.54 15.27
N GLY A 21 7.14 0.56 15.37
CA GLY A 21 6.33 -0.59 15.79
C GLY A 21 5.37 -1.04 14.69
N LEU A 22 5.35 -2.34 14.40
CA LEU A 22 4.38 -2.95 13.48
C LEU A 22 3.29 -3.68 14.28
N LEU A 23 2.05 -3.21 14.17
CA LEU A 23 0.95 -3.68 15.01
C LEU A 23 0.11 -4.79 14.34
N THR A 24 -0.41 -5.72 15.14
CA THR A 24 -1.17 -6.89 14.64
C THR A 24 -2.48 -6.50 13.97
N GLU A 25 -3.16 -5.47 14.46
CA GLU A 25 -4.41 -4.95 13.92
C GLU A 25 -4.22 -4.32 12.53
N TRP A 26 -2.98 -4.03 12.14
CA TRP A 26 -2.59 -3.51 10.83
C TRP A 26 -1.90 -4.57 9.95
N SER A 27 -2.23 -5.85 10.17
CA SER A 27 -1.68 -7.00 9.43
C SER A 27 -2.65 -7.61 8.41
N ILE A 28 -2.10 -8.42 7.50
CA ILE A 28 -2.82 -9.42 6.71
C ILE A 28 -2.32 -10.82 7.11
N GLY A 29 -3.19 -11.56 7.80
CA GLY A 29 -2.91 -12.81 8.48
C GLY A 29 -1.95 -12.57 9.65
N SER A 30 -0.75 -13.14 9.54
CA SER A 30 0.33 -12.98 10.53
C SER A 30 1.41 -11.97 10.13
N VAL A 31 1.28 -11.34 8.96
CA VAL A 31 2.30 -10.43 8.40
C VAL A 31 1.76 -9.00 8.41
N PRO A 32 2.50 -7.99 8.90
CA PRO A 32 2.15 -6.58 8.74
C PRO A 32 1.82 -6.23 7.28
N HIS A 33 0.77 -5.43 7.06
CA HIS A 33 0.30 -5.12 5.72
C HIS A 33 1.32 -4.28 4.94
N GLY A 34 1.54 -4.57 3.66
CA GLY A 34 2.55 -3.92 2.81
C GLY A 34 2.42 -2.40 2.82
N GLY A 35 1.25 -1.88 2.47
CA GLY A 35 0.99 -0.44 2.53
C GLY A 35 1.18 0.22 3.90
N VAL A 36 0.94 -0.50 5.01
CA VAL A 36 1.21 0.01 6.36
C VAL A 36 2.71 0.17 6.56
N VAL A 37 3.48 -0.85 6.21
CA VAL A 37 4.96 -0.80 6.27
C VAL A 37 5.49 0.33 5.39
N THR A 38 4.94 0.50 4.18
CA THR A 38 5.29 1.61 3.29
C THR A 38 5.03 2.97 3.94
N SER A 39 3.87 3.18 4.57
CA SER A 39 3.56 4.42 5.28
C SER A 39 4.48 4.66 6.48
N VAL A 40 4.89 3.60 7.21
CA VAL A 40 5.89 3.72 8.29
C VAL A 40 7.24 4.20 7.73
N LEU A 41 7.67 3.70 6.57
CA LEU A 41 8.90 4.16 5.91
C LEU A 41 8.78 5.63 5.47
N GLN A 42 7.63 6.05 4.94
CA GLN A 42 7.36 7.47 4.66
C GLN A 42 7.41 8.33 5.93
N ALA A 43 6.88 7.83 7.05
CA ALA A 43 6.92 8.54 8.33
C ALA A 43 8.37 8.73 8.83
N VAL A 44 9.21 7.70 8.70
CA VAL A 44 10.65 7.79 9.03
C VAL A 44 11.35 8.80 8.14
N ALA A 45 11.14 8.75 6.82
CA ALA A 45 11.73 9.71 5.91
C ALA A 45 11.27 11.15 6.20
N LYS A 46 9.96 11.36 6.40
CA LYS A 46 9.42 12.66 6.81
C LYS A 46 10.08 13.18 8.09
N HIS A 47 10.22 12.32 9.10
CA HIS A 47 10.89 12.68 10.34
C HIS A 47 12.35 13.09 10.07
N HIS A 48 13.10 12.27 9.32
CA HIS A 48 14.49 12.53 8.98
C HIS A 48 14.69 13.86 8.22
N PHE A 49 13.82 14.18 7.27
CA PHE A 49 13.82 15.47 6.56
C PHE A 49 13.44 16.66 7.44
N SER A 50 12.58 16.46 8.44
CA SER A 50 12.21 17.51 9.40
C SER A 50 13.28 17.79 10.47
N THR A 51 14.17 16.82 10.73
CA THR A 51 15.18 16.89 11.78
C THR A 51 16.60 16.89 11.19
N THR A 52 17.16 15.72 10.87
CA THR A 52 18.54 15.56 10.39
C THR A 52 18.83 16.36 9.12
N LEU A 53 17.91 16.34 8.15
CA LEU A 53 18.05 17.05 6.86
C LEU A 53 17.21 18.33 6.78
N ARG A 54 16.91 18.96 7.91
CA ARG A 54 16.06 20.16 7.97
C ARG A 54 16.51 21.28 7.02
N SER A 55 17.82 21.44 6.83
CA SER A 55 18.37 22.47 5.93
C SER A 55 18.03 22.26 4.46
N GLN A 56 17.62 21.05 4.05
CA GLN A 56 17.20 20.78 2.67
C GLN A 56 15.85 21.43 2.35
N ASN A 57 15.00 21.69 3.35
CA ASN A 57 13.65 22.22 3.16
C ASN A 57 12.83 21.40 2.15
N GLN A 58 12.91 20.07 2.22
CA GLN A 58 12.27 19.12 1.30
C GLN A 58 11.35 18.17 2.10
N PRO A 59 10.19 18.67 2.58
CA PRO A 59 9.34 17.89 3.47
C PRO A 59 8.58 16.76 2.76
N ASP A 60 8.46 16.81 1.43
CA ASP A 60 7.47 16.02 0.69
C ASP A 60 8.12 14.88 -0.08
N CYS A 61 7.64 13.66 0.12
CA CYS A 61 8.03 12.52 -0.70
C CYS A 61 7.37 12.63 -2.09
N ILE A 62 8.17 12.73 -3.15
CA ILE A 62 7.68 12.79 -4.54
C ILE A 62 7.75 11.45 -5.27
N THR A 63 8.71 10.59 -4.90
CA THR A 63 8.76 9.21 -5.38
C THR A 63 9.31 8.28 -4.32
N LEU A 64 8.78 7.05 -4.29
CA LEU A 64 9.16 5.98 -3.39
C LEU A 64 9.21 4.67 -4.17
N HIS A 65 10.24 3.88 -3.93
CA HIS A 65 10.38 2.51 -4.39
C HIS A 65 10.66 1.62 -3.19
N VAL A 66 9.93 0.51 -3.06
CA VAL A 66 10.05 -0.42 -1.94
C VAL A 66 10.20 -1.83 -2.50
N ASP A 67 11.22 -2.54 -2.05
CA ASP A 67 11.42 -3.98 -2.24
C ASP A 67 11.16 -4.70 -0.92
N PHE A 68 10.17 -5.58 -0.90
CA PHE A 68 9.85 -6.45 0.23
C PHE A 68 10.70 -7.72 0.15
N VAL A 69 11.94 -7.63 0.62
CA VAL A 69 12.95 -8.69 0.54
C VAL A 69 12.53 -9.93 1.33
N GLN A 70 11.92 -9.73 2.50
CA GLN A 70 11.46 -10.79 3.39
C GLN A 70 10.13 -10.40 4.08
N ARG A 71 9.49 -11.38 4.74
CA ARG A 71 8.27 -11.13 5.53
C ARG A 71 8.59 -10.38 6.81
N THR A 72 8.07 -9.18 6.96
CA THR A 72 8.03 -8.47 8.24
C THR A 72 7.23 -9.24 9.31
N SER A 73 7.45 -8.90 10.57
CA SER A 73 6.78 -9.47 11.74
C SER A 73 6.16 -8.37 12.59
N VAL A 74 5.04 -8.69 13.25
CA VAL A 74 4.48 -7.85 14.31
C VAL A 74 5.52 -7.64 15.40
N GLY A 75 5.66 -6.40 15.86
CA GLY A 75 6.64 -6.01 16.88
C GLY A 75 7.56 -4.88 16.43
N PRO A 76 8.63 -4.63 17.20
CA PRO A 76 9.57 -3.55 16.91
C PRO A 76 10.40 -3.84 15.65
N ALA A 77 10.82 -2.78 14.99
CA ALA A 77 11.81 -2.81 13.92
C ALA A 77 12.73 -1.59 14.02
N ILE A 78 13.92 -1.70 13.42
CA ILE A 78 14.84 -0.58 13.25
C ILE A 78 14.86 -0.21 11.77
N VAL A 79 14.68 1.07 11.46
CA VAL A 79 14.85 1.63 10.12
C VAL A 79 16.12 2.46 10.11
N LYS A 80 17.08 2.06 9.28
CA LYS A 80 18.29 2.84 9.01
C LYS A 80 18.09 3.68 7.77
N VAL A 81 18.53 4.92 7.81
CA VAL A 81 18.50 5.88 6.71
C VAL A 81 19.92 6.11 6.22
N LYS A 82 20.10 6.08 4.91
CA LYS A 82 21.34 6.45 4.24
C LYS A 82 21.06 7.57 3.27
N ASP A 83 21.74 8.69 3.46
CA ASP A 83 21.71 9.81 2.53
C ASP A 83 22.45 9.41 1.25
N ILE A 84 21.72 9.25 0.14
CA ILE A 84 22.31 8.84 -1.13
C ILE A 84 22.77 10.05 -1.92
N LYS A 85 21.90 11.06 -2.03
CA LYS A 85 22.17 12.30 -2.73
C LYS A 85 21.40 13.43 -2.07
N LEU A 86 22.10 14.46 -1.64
CA LEU A 86 21.50 15.69 -1.12
C LEU A 86 21.65 16.78 -2.18
N GLY A 87 20.52 17.34 -2.61
CA GLY A 87 20.48 18.32 -3.69
C GLY A 87 19.59 19.49 -3.35
N ARG A 88 19.72 20.59 -4.09
CA ARG A 88 18.94 21.82 -3.84
C ARG A 88 17.43 21.63 -4.07
N GLN A 89 17.06 20.95 -5.15
CA GLN A 89 15.65 20.75 -5.51
C GLN A 89 15.09 19.44 -4.96
N THR A 90 15.90 18.38 -5.01
CA THR A 90 15.52 17.06 -4.55
C THR A 90 16.68 16.40 -3.80
N SER A 91 16.34 15.57 -2.82
CA SER A 91 17.27 14.70 -2.13
C SER A 91 16.73 13.28 -2.12
N THR A 92 17.62 12.31 -2.27
CA THR A 92 17.30 10.88 -2.29
C THR A 92 17.94 10.21 -1.09
N VAL A 93 17.13 9.44 -0.35
CA VAL A 93 17.55 8.63 0.80
C VAL A 93 17.18 7.17 0.55
N GLN A 94 18.01 6.27 1.06
CA GLN A 94 17.71 4.84 1.12
C GLN A 94 17.35 4.48 2.56
N LEU A 95 16.24 3.77 2.75
CA LEU A 95 15.80 3.22 4.01
C LEU A 95 15.97 1.70 4.01
N THR A 96 16.34 1.13 5.15
CA THR A 96 16.40 -0.32 5.35
C THR A 96 15.74 -0.65 6.68
N LEU A 97 14.65 -1.43 6.63
CA LEU A 97 13.94 -1.92 7.79
C LEU A 97 14.48 -3.30 8.16
N THR A 98 15.01 -3.42 9.37
CA THR A 98 15.64 -4.63 9.89
C THR A 98 14.85 -5.18 11.09
N GLN A 99 14.62 -6.49 11.12
CA GLN A 99 14.08 -7.24 12.27
C GLN A 99 14.93 -8.48 12.52
N ASP A 100 15.27 -8.74 13.78
CA ASP A 100 16.09 -9.90 14.18
C ASP A 100 17.39 -10.07 13.36
N GLY A 101 18.02 -8.95 13.00
CA GLY A 101 19.25 -8.92 12.20
C GLY A 101 19.07 -9.21 10.70
N ARG A 102 17.82 -9.30 10.21
CA ARG A 102 17.51 -9.46 8.78
C ARG A 102 16.93 -8.20 8.19
N ASP A 103 17.40 -7.83 7.01
CA ASP A 103 16.82 -6.75 6.23
C ASP A 103 15.54 -7.27 5.57
N GLU A 104 14.41 -6.78 6.07
CA GLU A 104 13.08 -7.21 5.63
C GLU A 104 12.61 -6.40 4.43
N VAL A 105 12.90 -5.11 4.44
CA VAL A 105 12.43 -4.15 3.44
C VAL A 105 13.54 -3.15 3.13
N ILE A 106 13.76 -2.91 1.84
CA ILE A 106 14.64 -1.86 1.35
C ILE A 106 13.78 -0.86 0.60
N ALA A 107 14.00 0.42 0.84
CA ALA A 107 13.28 1.47 0.14
C ALA A 107 14.20 2.59 -0.30
N VAL A 108 13.86 3.24 -1.40
CA VAL A 108 14.51 4.46 -1.88
C VAL A 108 13.43 5.52 -2.05
N LEU A 109 13.60 6.64 -1.37
CA LEU A 109 12.66 7.75 -1.40
C LEU A 109 13.37 8.99 -1.91
N THR A 110 12.71 9.75 -2.77
CA THR A 110 13.14 11.09 -3.15
C THR A 110 12.16 12.11 -2.61
N HIS A 111 12.70 13.10 -1.91
CA HIS A 111 11.95 14.19 -1.35
C HIS A 111 12.23 15.50 -2.09
N ALA A 112 11.23 16.36 -2.11
CA ALA A 112 11.25 17.70 -2.66
C ALA A 112 10.40 18.64 -1.77
N ASN A 113 10.18 19.86 -2.23
CA ASN A 113 9.20 20.77 -1.66
C ASN A 113 8.16 21.08 -2.73
N ILE A 114 7.04 20.36 -2.69
CA ILE A 114 6.02 20.44 -3.75
C ILE A 114 5.42 21.84 -3.80
N THR A 115 5.29 22.52 -2.65
CA THR A 115 4.76 23.90 -2.61
C THR A 115 5.68 24.95 -3.23
N ALA A 116 6.97 24.63 -3.37
CA ALA A 116 7.97 25.51 -3.99
C ALA A 116 8.32 25.11 -5.43
N GLU A 117 7.67 24.07 -5.98
CA GLU A 117 7.91 23.64 -7.35
C GLU A 117 7.45 24.70 -8.36
N SER A 118 8.23 24.81 -9.44
CA SER A 118 7.91 25.65 -10.60
C SER A 118 8.40 24.94 -11.85
N GLY A 119 7.63 25.04 -12.93
CA GLY A 119 7.93 24.34 -14.17
C GLY A 119 6.77 24.34 -15.14
N LEU A 120 6.98 23.67 -16.28
CA LEU A 120 5.97 23.51 -17.31
C LEU A 120 4.82 22.62 -16.80
N SER A 121 3.58 23.12 -16.93
CA SER A 121 2.36 22.34 -16.69
C SER A 121 1.55 22.27 -17.98
N LEU A 122 1.18 21.05 -18.39
CA LEU A 122 0.41 20.81 -19.60
C LEU A 122 -0.76 19.86 -19.30
N PRO A 123 -1.97 20.15 -19.79
CA PRO A 123 -3.08 19.20 -19.69
C PRO A 123 -2.83 18.01 -20.61
N THR A 124 -2.91 16.79 -20.06
CA THR A 124 -2.73 15.55 -20.85
C THR A 124 -4.03 15.04 -21.50
N ALA A 125 -5.17 15.64 -21.15
CA ALA A 125 -6.51 15.15 -21.47
C ALA A 125 -6.82 13.71 -20.97
N TRP A 126 -5.93 13.11 -20.18
CA TRP A 126 -6.10 11.75 -19.66
C TRP A 126 -7.32 11.67 -18.74
N ARG A 127 -8.08 10.58 -18.84
CA ARG A 127 -9.23 10.25 -18.00
C ARG A 127 -9.23 8.76 -17.71
N LEU A 128 -9.88 8.39 -16.62
CA LEU A 128 -10.16 7.00 -16.28
C LEU A 128 -11.01 6.35 -17.38
N SER A 129 -10.60 5.16 -17.82
CA SER A 129 -11.36 4.31 -18.75
C SER A 129 -11.50 2.91 -18.17
N PRO A 130 -12.72 2.35 -18.05
CA PRO A 130 -14.01 3.05 -18.22
C PRO A 130 -14.23 4.13 -17.15
N SER A 131 -15.04 5.16 -17.39
CA SER A 131 -15.30 6.17 -16.34
C SER A 131 -15.95 5.53 -15.11
N PRO A 132 -15.55 5.90 -13.88
CA PRO A 132 -16.24 5.43 -12.69
C PRO A 132 -17.63 6.06 -12.58
N GLU A 133 -18.54 5.34 -11.94
CA GLU A 133 -19.87 5.87 -11.64
C GLU A 133 -19.78 7.03 -10.62
N PRO A 134 -20.60 8.08 -10.75
CA PRO A 134 -20.69 9.14 -9.73
C PRO A 134 -21.07 8.58 -8.36
N ALA A 135 -20.60 9.22 -7.29
CA ALA A 135 -20.91 8.85 -5.91
C ALA A 135 -21.50 10.03 -5.13
N ASP A 136 -22.49 9.76 -4.29
CA ASP A 136 -22.96 10.68 -3.25
C ASP A 136 -22.31 10.30 -1.91
N LEU A 137 -21.16 10.92 -1.62
CA LEU A 137 -20.38 10.64 -0.41
C LEU A 137 -21.17 10.90 0.89
N LYS A 138 -22.17 11.80 0.87
CA LYS A 138 -23.01 12.07 2.05
C LYS A 138 -23.96 10.90 2.31
N GLN A 139 -24.60 10.37 1.26
CA GLN A 139 -25.43 9.18 1.40
C GLN A 139 -24.60 7.94 1.76
N LEU A 140 -23.41 7.77 1.17
CA LEU A 140 -22.50 6.69 1.55
C LEU A 140 -22.12 6.76 3.03
N LEU A 141 -21.81 7.95 3.54
CA LEU A 141 -21.50 8.16 4.95
C LEU A 141 -22.69 7.83 5.87
N ALA A 142 -23.90 8.26 5.49
CA ALA A 142 -25.09 8.12 6.33
C ALA A 142 -25.71 6.71 6.30
N HIS A 143 -25.64 6.02 5.17
CA HIS A 143 -26.45 4.83 4.90
C HIS A 143 -25.63 3.61 4.44
N GLY A 144 -24.34 3.77 4.18
CA GLY A 144 -23.52 2.67 3.63
C GLY A 144 -23.75 2.43 2.14
N THR A 145 -24.60 3.21 1.48
CA THR A 145 -24.92 3.11 0.05
C THR A 145 -25.61 4.40 -0.43
N ASP A 146 -25.45 4.71 -1.71
CA ASP A 146 -26.19 5.76 -2.43
C ASP A 146 -27.05 5.19 -3.58
N GLY A 147 -27.20 3.86 -3.61
CA GLY A 147 -27.84 3.11 -4.69
C GLY A 147 -26.88 2.59 -5.76
N THR A 148 -25.78 3.30 -6.01
CA THR A 148 -24.76 2.96 -7.02
C THR A 148 -23.54 2.30 -6.40
N TRP A 149 -23.10 2.84 -5.26
CA TRP A 149 -22.01 2.35 -4.44
C TRP A 149 -22.56 1.70 -3.18
N THR A 150 -21.88 0.69 -2.67
CA THR A 150 -22.27 0.00 -1.43
C THR A 150 -21.05 -0.37 -0.61
N GLN A 151 -21.21 -0.30 0.71
CA GLN A 151 -20.16 -0.64 1.66
C GLN A 151 -19.77 -2.11 1.50
N TRP A 152 -18.50 -2.35 1.19
CA TRP A 152 -17.95 -3.69 1.10
C TRP A 152 -17.57 -4.21 2.49
N LYS A 153 -17.86 -5.48 2.73
CA LYS A 153 -17.45 -6.21 3.94
C LYS A 153 -16.44 -7.28 3.57
N SER A 154 -15.32 -7.30 4.29
CA SER A 154 -14.32 -8.34 4.09
C SER A 154 -14.90 -9.72 4.38
N PRO A 155 -14.75 -10.71 3.47
CA PRO A 155 -15.17 -12.09 3.72
C PRO A 155 -14.26 -12.80 4.74
N ARG A 156 -13.08 -12.23 5.03
CA ARG A 156 -12.07 -12.75 5.94
C ARG A 156 -11.55 -11.64 6.86
N PRO A 157 -12.37 -11.08 7.77
CA PRO A 157 -11.94 -9.98 8.64
C PRO A 157 -10.85 -10.41 9.64
N ASP A 158 -10.83 -11.68 10.02
CA ASP A 158 -9.79 -12.33 10.84
C ASP A 158 -8.41 -12.31 10.16
N PHE A 159 -8.40 -12.50 8.84
CA PHE A 159 -7.21 -12.49 8.02
C PHE A 159 -6.86 -11.06 7.58
N ARG A 160 -7.82 -10.26 7.13
CA ARG A 160 -7.58 -8.90 6.61
C ARG A 160 -7.71 -7.84 7.70
N LYS A 161 -6.96 -7.99 8.80
CA LYS A 161 -7.08 -7.14 10.00
C LYS A 161 -6.90 -5.65 9.68
N ALA A 162 -5.91 -5.31 8.85
CA ALA A 162 -5.67 -3.93 8.42
C ALA A 162 -6.91 -3.31 7.72
N SER A 163 -7.58 -4.08 6.87
CA SER A 163 -8.79 -3.64 6.17
C SER A 163 -9.97 -3.40 7.12
N VAL A 164 -9.99 -3.98 8.32
CA VAL A 164 -11.09 -3.76 9.29
C VAL A 164 -11.09 -2.33 9.84
N ASN A 165 -9.96 -1.60 9.74
CA ASN A 165 -9.84 -0.21 10.16
C ASN A 165 -10.33 0.80 9.11
N MET A 166 -10.83 0.32 7.96
CA MET A 166 -11.29 1.12 6.84
C MET A 166 -12.74 0.80 6.50
N ASP A 167 -13.44 1.79 5.97
CA ASP A 167 -14.68 1.57 5.21
C ASP A 167 -14.36 1.68 3.72
N PHE A 168 -14.73 0.63 2.98
CA PHE A 168 -14.61 0.57 1.53
C PHE A 168 -16.00 0.62 0.93
N PHE A 169 -16.16 1.33 -0.18
CA PHE A 169 -17.39 1.38 -0.94
C PHE A 169 -17.06 1.02 -2.38
N ILE A 170 -17.74 0.00 -2.90
CA ILE A 170 -17.51 -0.53 -4.25
C ILE A 170 -18.78 -0.38 -5.09
N PRO A 171 -18.69 -0.40 -6.43
CA PRO A 171 -19.87 -0.34 -7.27
C PRO A 171 -20.77 -1.56 -7.05
N LYS A 172 -22.07 -1.30 -6.86
CA LYS A 172 -23.08 -2.31 -6.53
C LYS A 172 -23.35 -3.27 -7.68
N GLN A 173 -23.27 -2.79 -8.92
CA GLN A 173 -23.45 -3.60 -10.13
C GLN A 173 -22.22 -4.46 -10.48
N GLY A 174 -21.20 -4.45 -9.62
CA GLY A 174 -19.94 -5.13 -9.88
C GLY A 174 -18.97 -4.25 -10.66
N ARG A 175 -17.96 -4.88 -11.26
CA ARG A 175 -16.86 -4.18 -11.91
C ARG A 175 -17.21 -3.91 -13.37
N ALA A 176 -16.83 -2.73 -13.87
CA ALA A 176 -16.99 -2.39 -15.28
C ALA A 176 -16.15 -3.31 -16.18
N GLU A 177 -14.95 -3.69 -15.73
CA GLU A 177 -14.08 -4.65 -16.39
C GLU A 177 -13.42 -5.58 -15.37
N ARG A 178 -13.08 -6.81 -15.77
CA ARG A 178 -12.57 -7.84 -14.86
C ARG A 178 -11.29 -7.45 -14.12
N GLY A 179 -10.36 -6.83 -14.86
CA GLY A 179 -9.07 -6.38 -14.36
C GLY A 179 -9.13 -5.04 -13.63
N VAL A 180 -10.30 -4.39 -13.55
CA VAL A 180 -10.47 -3.04 -12.99
C VAL A 180 -11.32 -3.11 -11.73
N MET A 181 -10.90 -2.41 -10.69
CA MET A 181 -11.67 -2.26 -9.46
C MET A 181 -11.60 -0.82 -8.99
N ASP A 182 -12.77 -0.26 -8.73
CA ASP A 182 -12.93 1.07 -8.17
C ASP A 182 -13.39 0.98 -6.73
N GLN A 183 -12.91 1.92 -5.91
CA GLN A 183 -13.37 2.08 -4.56
C GLN A 183 -13.35 3.54 -4.12
N TRP A 184 -14.30 3.89 -3.27
CA TRP A 184 -14.12 4.95 -2.29
C TRP A 184 -13.66 4.36 -0.97
N ILE A 185 -12.74 5.03 -0.30
CA ILE A 185 -12.21 4.60 1.00
C ILE A 185 -12.16 5.75 1.99
N LYS A 186 -12.44 5.44 3.26
CA LYS A 186 -12.17 6.31 4.41
C LYS A 186 -11.72 5.50 5.62
N PHE A 187 -11.06 6.13 6.58
CA PHE A 187 -10.84 5.49 7.87
C PHE A 187 -12.17 5.29 8.60
N LYS A 188 -12.28 4.15 9.30
CA LYS A 188 -13.48 3.80 10.07
C LYS A 188 -13.62 4.62 11.36
N ASN A 189 -12.49 5.02 11.95
CA ASN A 189 -12.43 5.82 13.18
C ASN A 189 -12.69 7.33 12.97
N GLY A 190 -12.87 7.77 11.71
CA GLY A 190 -13.11 9.17 11.37
C GLY A 190 -11.85 10.02 11.17
N GLU A 191 -10.65 9.43 11.26
CA GLU A 191 -9.41 10.14 10.91
C GLU A 191 -9.37 10.52 9.42
N CYS A 192 -8.65 11.60 9.11
CA CYS A 192 -8.35 12.00 7.74
C CYS A 192 -7.02 11.38 7.27
N PHE A 193 -6.94 11.09 5.98
CA PHE A 193 -5.70 10.70 5.32
C PHE A 193 -4.75 11.90 5.20
N THR A 194 -3.48 11.68 5.53
CA THR A 194 -2.38 12.63 5.30
C THR A 194 -1.48 12.11 4.18
N ASN A 195 -0.52 12.92 3.72
CA ASN A 195 0.44 12.48 2.71
C ASN A 195 1.22 11.21 3.09
N THR A 196 1.43 10.95 4.39
CA THR A 196 2.07 9.72 4.89
C THR A 196 1.16 8.49 4.75
N CYS A 197 -0.15 8.68 4.57
CA CYS A 197 -1.10 7.60 4.32
C CYS A 197 -1.09 7.11 2.86
N LEU A 198 -0.34 7.76 1.95
CA LEU A 198 -0.31 7.35 0.55
C LEU A 198 0.28 5.94 0.36
N GLY A 199 1.26 5.53 1.18
CA GLY A 199 1.75 4.16 1.23
C GLY A 199 0.63 3.15 1.54
N LEU A 200 -0.19 3.44 2.56
CA LEU A 200 -1.36 2.64 2.91
C LEU A 200 -2.38 2.59 1.77
N LEU A 201 -2.77 3.75 1.25
CA LEU A 201 -3.77 3.87 0.18
C LEU A 201 -3.33 3.14 -1.10
N SER A 202 -2.04 3.14 -1.42
CA SER A 202 -1.51 2.43 -2.59
C SER A 202 -1.69 0.91 -2.56
N ASP A 203 -1.90 0.31 -1.37
CA ASP A 203 -1.98 -1.14 -1.21
C ASP A 203 -3.26 -1.62 -0.50
N MET A 204 -4.17 -0.69 -0.14
CA MET A 204 -5.36 -0.98 0.66
C MET A 204 -6.62 -1.10 -0.20
N PHE A 205 -6.92 -2.31 -0.65
CA PHE A 205 -8.07 -2.58 -1.52
C PHE A 205 -8.65 -4.00 -1.37
N PRO A 206 -9.92 -4.25 -1.79
CA PRO A 206 -10.51 -5.60 -1.88
C PRO A 206 -9.74 -6.52 -2.83
N GLN A 207 -9.94 -7.83 -2.73
CA GLN A 207 -9.09 -8.75 -3.51
C GLN A 207 -9.51 -8.82 -5.00
N MET A 208 -8.52 -8.78 -5.89
CA MET A 208 -8.75 -8.73 -7.34
C MET A 208 -8.98 -10.11 -7.96
N VAL A 209 -8.22 -11.13 -7.57
CA VAL A 209 -8.27 -12.48 -8.17
C VAL A 209 -9.58 -13.21 -7.84
N GLU A 210 -10.12 -12.95 -6.65
CA GLU A 210 -11.33 -13.57 -6.12
C GLU A 210 -12.58 -13.14 -6.90
N SER A 211 -12.52 -12.06 -7.69
CA SER A 211 -13.63 -11.69 -8.59
C SER A 211 -13.81 -12.66 -9.75
N TYR A 212 -12.84 -13.52 -10.04
CA TYR A 212 -13.00 -14.58 -11.03
C TYR A 212 -13.87 -15.73 -10.52
N SER A 213 -14.39 -15.66 -9.29
CA SER A 213 -15.19 -16.72 -8.67
C SER A 213 -16.53 -17.00 -9.35
N GLU A 214 -17.00 -16.09 -10.22
CA GLU A 214 -18.21 -16.23 -11.04
C GLU A 214 -17.89 -16.62 -12.50
N ASP A 215 -16.61 -16.74 -12.86
CA ASP A 215 -16.17 -17.10 -14.20
C ASP A 215 -15.73 -18.57 -14.26
N GLU A 216 -16.69 -19.45 -14.54
CA GLU A 216 -16.47 -20.90 -14.61
C GLU A 216 -15.42 -21.28 -15.65
N GLU A 217 -15.36 -20.58 -16.79
CA GLU A 217 -14.39 -20.85 -17.85
C GLU A 217 -12.97 -20.50 -17.41
N ALA A 218 -12.77 -19.35 -16.76
CA ALA A 218 -11.46 -18.98 -16.23
C ALA A 218 -11.01 -19.93 -15.12
N ILE A 219 -11.90 -20.32 -14.20
CA ILE A 219 -11.62 -21.29 -13.15
C ILE A 219 -11.20 -22.63 -13.77
N GLN A 220 -11.95 -23.11 -14.76
CA GLN A 220 -11.63 -24.36 -15.47
C GLN A 220 -10.28 -24.29 -16.18
N LYS A 221 -10.00 -23.20 -16.91
CA LYS A 221 -8.72 -22.99 -17.60
C LYS A 221 -7.54 -22.91 -16.63
N ALA A 222 -7.75 -22.33 -15.45
CA ALA A 222 -6.75 -22.27 -14.40
C ALA A 222 -6.54 -23.62 -13.69
N GLY A 223 -7.43 -24.60 -13.90
CA GLY A 223 -7.33 -25.93 -13.31
C GLY A 223 -7.47 -25.95 -11.79
N ILE A 224 -8.10 -24.92 -11.20
CA ILE A 224 -8.25 -24.76 -9.75
C ILE A 224 -9.73 -24.83 -9.34
N GLY A 225 -10.01 -25.15 -8.08
CA GLY A 225 -11.37 -25.11 -7.55
C GLY A 225 -11.80 -23.69 -7.12
N LYS A 226 -13.12 -23.42 -7.10
CA LYS A 226 -13.67 -22.12 -6.60
C LYS A 226 -13.22 -21.78 -5.17
N LYS A 227 -13.10 -22.79 -4.31
CA LYS A 227 -12.58 -22.63 -2.93
C LYS A 227 -11.09 -22.28 -2.90
N GLU A 228 -10.31 -22.80 -3.84
CA GLU A 228 -8.88 -22.53 -3.93
C GLU A 228 -8.63 -21.09 -4.38
N LEU A 229 -9.41 -20.59 -5.35
CA LEU A 229 -9.37 -19.20 -5.82
C LEU A 229 -9.43 -18.18 -4.67
N THR A 230 -10.22 -18.46 -3.62
CA THR A 230 -10.44 -17.55 -2.49
C THR A 230 -9.46 -17.71 -1.32
N MET A 231 -8.46 -18.59 -1.44
CA MET A 231 -7.57 -18.96 -0.32
C MET A 231 -6.11 -18.57 -0.61
N HIS A 232 -5.92 -17.38 -1.17
CA HIS A 232 -4.60 -16.85 -1.53
C HIS A 232 -4.15 -15.70 -0.62
N TRP A 233 -2.83 -15.54 -0.57
CA TRP A 233 -2.12 -14.37 -0.08
C TRP A 233 -1.25 -13.84 -1.22
N TYR A 234 -1.21 -12.51 -1.34
CA TYR A 234 -0.54 -11.81 -2.41
C TYR A 234 0.66 -11.03 -1.86
N PRO A 235 1.81 -11.67 -1.60
CA PRO A 235 2.98 -10.90 -1.21
C PRO A 235 3.41 -10.00 -2.37
N THR A 236 3.37 -8.71 -2.11
CA THR A 236 4.03 -7.70 -2.94
C THR A 236 5.54 -7.91 -2.84
N LEU A 237 6.20 -7.99 -3.98
CA LEU A 237 7.66 -8.06 -4.09
C LEU A 237 8.24 -6.64 -4.21
N ALA A 238 7.62 -5.82 -5.05
CA ALA A 238 8.01 -4.44 -5.28
C ALA A 238 6.78 -3.54 -5.36
N LEU A 239 6.90 -2.33 -4.81
CA LEU A 239 5.90 -1.26 -4.85
C LEU A 239 6.60 0.06 -5.20
N ASN A 240 6.15 0.75 -6.24
CA ASN A 240 6.54 2.14 -6.49
C ASN A 240 5.36 3.08 -6.26
N LEU A 241 5.65 4.32 -5.85
CA LEU A 241 4.67 5.37 -5.61
C LEU A 241 5.21 6.69 -6.16
N ASP A 242 4.43 7.33 -7.02
CA ASP A 242 4.70 8.65 -7.59
C ASP A 242 3.66 9.64 -7.09
N VAL A 243 4.07 10.58 -6.23
CA VAL A 243 3.16 11.59 -5.67
C VAL A 243 3.12 12.78 -6.62
N LYS A 244 1.90 13.14 -7.04
CA LYS A 244 1.64 14.24 -7.98
C LYS A 244 1.09 15.48 -7.30
N ARG A 245 0.45 15.32 -6.14
CA ARG A 245 -0.18 16.40 -5.39
C ARG A 245 -0.16 16.10 -3.90
N LEU A 246 -0.05 17.16 -3.10
CA LEU A 246 -0.25 17.08 -1.67
C LEU A 246 -1.74 16.98 -1.32
N LEU A 247 -2.06 16.17 -0.32
CA LEU A 247 -3.33 16.27 0.39
C LEU A 247 -3.38 17.57 1.23
N PRO A 248 -4.58 18.09 1.54
CA PRO A 248 -4.76 19.24 2.43
C PRO A 248 -4.07 19.06 3.78
N GLU A 249 -3.74 20.15 4.47
CA GLU A 249 -3.04 20.12 5.76
C GLU A 249 -3.89 19.44 6.85
N GLU A 250 -5.19 19.70 6.84
CA GLU A 250 -6.23 19.05 7.66
C GLU A 250 -6.47 17.57 7.28
N GLY A 251 -5.90 17.12 6.15
CA GLY A 251 -6.08 15.79 5.58
C GLY A 251 -7.38 15.64 4.77
N ALA A 252 -7.48 14.52 4.06
CA ALA A 252 -8.66 14.17 3.27
C ALA A 252 -9.47 13.06 3.93
N GLN A 253 -10.77 13.24 4.11
CA GLN A 253 -11.63 12.20 4.70
C GLN A 253 -11.82 11.04 3.71
N TRP A 254 -12.05 11.35 2.44
CA TRP A 254 -12.30 10.39 1.38
C TRP A 254 -11.20 10.39 0.34
N MET A 255 -10.95 9.21 -0.21
CA MET A 255 -10.11 9.04 -1.38
C MET A 255 -10.81 8.09 -2.35
N PHE A 256 -10.69 8.39 -3.65
CA PHE A 256 -11.04 7.45 -4.70
C PHE A 256 -9.79 6.69 -5.14
N ILE A 257 -9.92 5.38 -5.32
CA ILE A 257 -8.82 4.53 -5.78
C ILE A 257 -9.33 3.64 -6.91
N ARG A 258 -8.63 3.69 -8.05
CA ARG A 258 -8.74 2.67 -9.10
C ARG A 258 -7.55 1.74 -9.04
N ILE A 259 -7.82 0.44 -9.09
CA ILE A 259 -6.83 -0.62 -9.19
C ILE A 259 -7.04 -1.34 -10.51
N GLN A 260 -5.97 -1.57 -11.26
CA GLN A 260 -5.97 -2.31 -12.53
C GLN A 260 -4.92 -3.41 -12.52
N SER A 261 -5.21 -4.56 -13.11
CA SER A 261 -4.20 -5.57 -13.48
C SER A 261 -4.28 -5.84 -14.97
N LYS A 262 -3.13 -5.79 -15.61
CA LYS A 262 -2.97 -6.05 -17.05
C LYS A 262 -2.76 -7.53 -17.32
N LEU A 263 -2.07 -8.24 -16.44
CA LEU A 263 -1.75 -9.65 -16.62
C LEU A 263 -1.57 -10.39 -15.29
N ILE A 264 -2.37 -11.43 -15.12
CA ILE A 264 -2.15 -12.48 -14.12
C ILE A 264 -1.63 -13.70 -14.88
N HIS A 265 -0.40 -14.09 -14.63
CA HIS A 265 0.23 -15.19 -15.35
C HIS A 265 1.27 -15.92 -14.51
N ASN A 266 1.21 -17.26 -14.52
CA ASN A 266 2.13 -18.16 -13.83
C ASN A 266 2.40 -17.77 -12.36
N GLY A 267 1.33 -17.50 -11.61
CA GLY A 267 1.43 -17.19 -10.18
C GLY A 267 1.98 -15.79 -9.87
N ARG A 268 2.08 -14.90 -10.86
CA ARG A 268 2.43 -13.48 -10.69
C ARG A 268 1.32 -12.59 -11.22
N LYS A 269 1.22 -11.39 -10.65
CA LYS A 269 0.31 -10.34 -11.12
C LYS A 269 0.95 -8.97 -10.97
N ASP A 270 0.63 -8.08 -11.90
CA ASP A 270 0.84 -6.65 -11.76
C ASP A 270 -0.35 -6.00 -11.05
N LEU A 271 -0.11 -4.82 -10.49
CA LEU A 271 -1.17 -3.88 -10.16
C LEU A 271 -0.72 -2.48 -10.59
N GLU A 272 -1.64 -1.72 -11.17
CA GLU A 272 -1.56 -0.27 -11.29
C GLU A 272 -2.62 0.32 -10.37
N VAL A 273 -2.23 1.32 -9.58
CA VAL A 273 -3.10 1.96 -8.59
C VAL A 273 -3.08 3.47 -8.82
N ILE A 274 -4.26 4.04 -9.00
CA ILE A 274 -4.47 5.47 -9.23
C ILE A 274 -5.25 6.00 -8.03
N ILE A 275 -4.64 6.90 -7.28
CA ILE A 275 -5.20 7.52 -6.07
C ILE A 275 -5.63 8.94 -6.43
N MET A 276 -6.90 9.27 -6.15
CA MET A 276 -7.51 10.54 -6.50
C MET A 276 -8.25 11.15 -5.31
N ASN A 277 -8.34 12.49 -5.26
CA ASN A 277 -9.16 13.20 -4.28
C ASN A 277 -10.65 13.17 -4.67
N GLU A 278 -11.49 13.83 -3.87
CA GLU A 278 -12.95 13.91 -4.09
C GLU A 278 -13.30 14.61 -5.41
N GLU A 279 -12.44 15.54 -5.85
CA GLU A 279 -12.55 16.26 -7.12
C GLU A 279 -12.07 15.45 -8.35
N GLN A 280 -11.71 14.17 -8.17
CA GLN A 280 -11.16 13.31 -9.21
C GLN A 280 -9.89 13.88 -9.86
N GLU A 281 -9.07 14.56 -9.08
CA GLU A 281 -7.70 14.92 -9.44
C GLU A 281 -6.73 13.84 -8.97
N VAL A 282 -5.75 13.51 -9.82
CA VAL A 282 -4.72 12.52 -9.48
C VAL A 282 -3.83 13.08 -8.35
N VAL A 283 -3.78 12.33 -7.25
CA VAL A 283 -2.91 12.61 -6.10
C VAL A 283 -1.64 11.78 -6.16
N ALA A 284 -1.76 10.50 -6.46
CA ALA A 284 -0.61 9.62 -6.61
C ALA A 284 -0.89 8.44 -7.56
N LEU A 285 0.19 7.91 -8.13
CA LEU A 285 0.19 6.72 -8.98
C LEU A 285 1.09 5.67 -8.35
N SER A 286 0.74 4.40 -8.46
CA SER A 286 1.55 3.31 -7.93
C SER A 286 1.48 2.09 -8.83
N HIS A 287 2.57 1.31 -8.85
CA HIS A 287 2.59 0.03 -9.54
C HIS A 287 3.26 -1.04 -8.67
N HIS A 288 2.70 -2.25 -8.67
CA HIS A 288 3.16 -3.35 -7.84
C HIS A 288 3.54 -4.55 -8.69
N VAL A 289 4.53 -5.30 -8.22
CA VAL A 289 4.78 -6.68 -8.64
C VAL A 289 4.42 -7.58 -7.47
N ALA A 290 3.48 -8.51 -7.67
CA ALA A 290 3.03 -9.41 -6.60
C ALA A 290 3.00 -10.87 -7.05
N MET A 291 3.22 -11.77 -6.10
CA MET A 291 2.98 -13.20 -6.28
C MET A 291 1.54 -13.57 -5.90
N ILE A 292 1.09 -14.73 -6.36
CA ILE A 292 -0.14 -15.38 -5.91
C ILE A 292 0.27 -16.68 -5.21
N LEU A 293 0.15 -16.73 -3.90
CA LEU A 293 0.55 -17.87 -3.08
C LEU A 293 -0.62 -18.35 -2.23
N SER A 294 -0.60 -19.59 -1.78
CA SER A 294 -1.58 -20.08 -0.78
C SER A 294 -1.51 -19.26 0.51
N ALA A 295 -2.67 -18.92 1.09
CA ALA A 295 -2.77 -18.25 2.38
C ALA A 295 -2.07 -19.03 3.52
N ALA A 296 -1.93 -20.35 3.39
CA ALA A 296 -1.16 -21.15 4.35
C ALA A 296 0.30 -20.70 4.47
N ARG A 297 0.91 -20.21 3.37
CA ARG A 297 2.28 -19.66 3.40
C ARG A 297 2.39 -18.37 4.21
N ASN A 298 1.31 -17.58 4.28
CA ASN A 298 1.28 -16.38 5.13
C ASN A 298 1.35 -16.78 6.61
N LEU A 299 0.53 -17.76 7.00
CA LEU A 299 0.36 -18.23 8.39
C LEU A 299 1.50 -19.13 8.89
N ALA A 300 2.31 -19.67 7.98
CA ALA A 300 3.45 -20.51 8.35
C ALA A 300 4.48 -19.71 9.17
N LYS A 301 5.00 -20.33 10.25
CA LYS A 301 6.09 -19.77 11.05
C LYS A 301 7.26 -19.35 10.15
N ARG A 302 7.97 -18.29 10.54
CA ARG A 302 9.20 -17.89 9.84
C ARG A 302 10.20 -19.04 10.01
N GLY A 303 10.65 -19.62 8.89
CA GLY A 303 11.76 -20.56 8.93
C GLY A 303 12.98 -19.83 9.50
N GLY A 304 13.61 -20.41 10.52
CA GLY A 304 14.97 -20.01 10.87
C GLY A 304 15.84 -20.35 9.67
N GLY A 305 16.43 -19.35 9.03
CA GLY A 305 17.40 -19.58 7.97
C GLY A 305 18.64 -20.25 8.56
N GLN A 306 18.60 -21.56 8.75
CA GLN A 306 19.80 -22.37 8.78
C GLN A 306 20.15 -22.66 7.32
N ASN A 307 21.37 -22.29 6.95
CA ASN A 307 21.96 -22.57 5.65
C ASN A 307 21.77 -24.05 5.27
N ASP A 308 20.97 -24.32 4.24
CA ASP A 308 21.06 -25.55 3.45
C ASP A 308 22.37 -25.54 2.64
N LYS A 309 23.51 -25.63 3.34
CA LYS A 309 24.85 -25.83 2.76
C LYS A 309 25.51 -27.14 3.20
N GLU A 310 24.76 -28.08 3.77
CA GLU A 310 25.27 -29.41 4.12
C GLU A 310 24.39 -30.53 3.56
N SER A 311 24.27 -30.59 2.23
CA SER A 311 23.82 -31.81 1.54
C SER A 311 24.28 -31.90 0.07
N ALA A 312 25.31 -31.14 -0.32
CA ALA A 312 25.99 -31.28 -1.61
C ALA A 312 27.43 -31.84 -1.47
N SER A 313 27.66 -32.69 -0.47
CA SER A 313 28.82 -33.59 -0.41
C SER A 313 28.38 -34.97 0.08
N ARG A 314 27.73 -35.72 -0.81
CA ARG A 314 27.70 -37.20 -0.87
C ARG A 314 26.67 -37.61 -1.91
N LEU A 315 27.11 -37.59 -3.18
CA LEU A 315 26.95 -38.61 -4.22
C LEU A 315 27.27 -37.97 -5.58
#